data_AF-A0A957A9L4-F1
#
_entry.id   AF-A0A957A9L4-F1
#
_cell.length_a   1.000
_cell.length_b   1.000
_cell.length_c   1.000
_cell.angle_alpha   90.00
_cell.angle_beta   90.00
_cell.angle_gamma   90.00
#
_symmetry.space_group_name_H-M   'P 1'
#
loop_
_entity.id
_entity.type
_entity.pdbx_description
1 polymer ?
#
loop_
_entity_poly.entity_id
_entity_poly.type
_entity_poly.pdbx_seq_one_letter_code
_entity_poly.pdbx_strand_id
1 'polypeptide(L)'
;MNRITLVRRGFVALALVSLVSLALVACGDDDDDDGDSNGGDHSTGSATIGDIAIEGAYARESVTDVAAVYMTIKNSGAADTLLSVSADVGSEAQLHEVVDSSMRQMEGGIPIPENGEVTLKTGGLHVMILGIEGGLKAD
;
A
#
# COMPACT_ATOMS: atom_id res chain seq x y z
N MET A 1 13.55 -0.52 -9.81
CA MET A 1 12.82 -1.75 -9.42
C MET A 1 12.41 -1.60 -7.97
N ASN A 2 11.23 -1.04 -7.70
CA ASN A 2 10.81 -0.61 -6.35
C ASN A 2 10.11 -1.78 -5.65
N ARG A 3 10.43 -2.05 -4.38
CA ARG A 3 9.84 -3.16 -3.61
C ARG A 3 9.49 -2.73 -2.19
N ILE A 4 8.19 -2.61 -1.90
CA ILE A 4 7.66 -2.46 -0.54
C ILE A 4 7.70 -3.85 0.10
N THR A 5 8.52 -4.04 1.13
CA THR A 5 8.68 -5.35 1.78
C THR A 5 7.81 -5.43 3.02
N LEU A 6 6.67 -6.14 2.92
CA LEU A 6 5.79 -6.41 4.05
C LEU A 6 6.34 -7.60 4.86
N VAL A 7 6.77 -7.37 6.10
CA VAL A 7 7.36 -8.41 6.95
C VAL A 7 6.26 -9.18 7.68
N ARG A 8 5.66 -10.17 7.00
CA ARG A 8 4.66 -11.07 7.59
C ARG A 8 5.36 -12.09 8.48
N ARG A 9 5.20 -12.01 9.81
CA ARG A 9 5.67 -13.04 10.76
C ARG A 9 4.77 -14.28 10.64
N GLY A 10 5.05 -15.12 9.66
CA GLY A 10 4.31 -16.36 9.42
C GLY A 10 4.54 -17.39 10.53
N PHE A 11 3.49 -17.71 11.28
CA PHE A 11 3.36 -19.02 11.91
C PHE A 11 3.11 -20.04 10.79
N VAL A 12 4.12 -20.84 10.45
CA VAL A 12 4.01 -21.90 9.44
C VAL A 12 3.19 -23.05 10.02
N ALA A 13 1.87 -23.02 9.75
CA ALA A 13 1.00 -24.17 9.91
C ALA A 13 1.01 -25.00 8.61
N LEU A 14 1.41 -26.24 8.79
CA LEU A 14 1.41 -27.40 7.90
C LEU A 14 0.07 -27.61 7.16
N ALA A 15 0.08 -27.77 5.83
CA ALA A 15 -0.87 -28.65 5.12
C ALA A 15 -0.45 -28.94 3.67
N LEU A 16 -0.76 -30.16 3.25
CA LEU A 16 -0.26 -30.93 2.11
C LEU A 16 -0.99 -30.67 0.78
N VAL A 17 -0.23 -30.77 -0.32
CA VAL A 17 -0.52 -31.52 -1.57
C VAL A 17 -1.90 -31.36 -2.23
N SER A 18 -1.91 -30.90 -3.49
CA SER A 18 -2.30 -31.73 -4.67
C SER A 18 -2.14 -30.95 -5.99
N LEU A 19 -1.38 -31.54 -6.92
CA LEU A 19 -1.35 -31.18 -8.34
C LEU A 19 -2.70 -31.49 -8.97
N VAL A 20 -3.29 -30.52 -9.68
CA VAL A 20 -4.12 -30.78 -10.86
C VAL A 20 -3.86 -29.71 -11.90
N SER A 21 -3.25 -30.11 -13.00
CA SER A 21 -3.14 -29.33 -14.24
C SER A 21 -4.45 -29.47 -15.02
N LEU A 22 -4.99 -28.38 -15.57
CA LEU A 22 -5.73 -28.45 -16.83
C LEU A 22 -5.67 -27.11 -17.56
N ALA A 23 -5.12 -27.16 -18.77
CA ALA A 23 -5.10 -26.08 -19.72
C ALA A 23 -6.48 -25.90 -20.36
N LEU A 24 -6.96 -24.65 -20.47
CA LEU A 24 -7.83 -24.24 -21.56
C LEU A 24 -7.37 -22.86 -22.06
N VAL A 25 -6.80 -22.89 -23.26
CA VAL A 25 -6.78 -21.79 -24.21
C VAL A 25 -8.23 -21.48 -24.57
N ALA A 26 -8.66 -20.23 -24.37
CA ALA A 26 -9.84 -19.66 -25.00
C ALA A 26 -9.50 -18.22 -25.40
N CYS A 27 -9.69 -17.93 -26.68
CA CYS A 27 -9.39 -16.69 -27.36
C CYS A 27 -10.71 -16.07 -27.82
N GLY A 28 -10.93 -14.78 -27.51
CA GLY A 28 -11.80 -13.85 -28.23
C GLY A 28 -13.31 -13.90 -27.93
N ASP A 29 -13.86 -12.77 -27.48
CA ASP A 29 -14.91 -12.02 -28.20
C ASP A 29 -14.99 -10.59 -27.62
N ASP A 30 -15.12 -9.61 -28.52
CA ASP A 30 -15.34 -8.18 -28.27
C ASP A 30 -16.65 -7.95 -27.50
N ASP A 31 -16.63 -7.12 -26.45
CA ASP A 31 -17.82 -6.45 -25.94
C ASP A 31 -17.42 -5.06 -25.39
N ASP A 32 -18.14 -4.05 -25.87
CA ASP A 32 -17.97 -2.63 -25.61
C ASP A 32 -18.10 -2.29 -24.12
N ASP A 33 -17.11 -1.59 -23.55
CA ASP A 33 -17.29 -0.76 -22.37
C ASP A 33 -16.62 0.59 -22.64
N ASP A 34 -17.43 1.56 -23.05
CA ASP A 34 -17.13 2.99 -23.01
C ASP A 34 -17.02 3.44 -21.54
N GLY A 35 -15.98 2.95 -20.87
CA GLY A 35 -15.53 3.45 -19.58
C GLY A 35 -14.72 4.71 -19.80
N ASP A 36 -15.43 5.85 -19.78
CA ASP A 36 -14.92 7.22 -19.66
C ASP A 36 -13.70 7.28 -18.72
N SER A 37 -12.52 7.10 -19.32
CA SER A 37 -11.25 7.17 -18.63
C SER A 37 -10.93 8.66 -18.51
N ASN A 38 -11.53 9.32 -17.52
CA ASN A 38 -10.97 10.54 -16.96
C ASN A 38 -9.69 10.18 -16.18
N GLY A 39 -8.69 9.70 -16.91
CA GLY A 39 -7.35 9.39 -16.46
C GLY A 39 -6.56 10.69 -16.38
N GLY A 40 -6.87 11.50 -15.37
CA GLY A 40 -5.82 12.31 -14.78
C GLY A 40 -4.77 11.33 -14.27
N ASP A 41 -3.69 11.20 -15.03
CA ASP A 41 -2.48 10.47 -14.68
C ASP A 41 -1.89 11.08 -13.40
N HIS A 42 -2.46 10.69 -12.27
CA HIS A 42 -1.71 10.47 -11.05
C HIS A 42 -1.46 8.98 -11.05
N SER A 43 -0.27 8.59 -11.51
CA SER A 43 0.25 7.22 -11.42
C SER A 43 0.24 6.78 -9.95
N THR A 44 -0.92 6.33 -9.49
CA THR A 44 -1.13 5.80 -8.16
C THR A 44 -0.60 4.37 -8.16
N GLY A 45 0.38 4.11 -7.31
CA GLY A 45 0.98 2.79 -7.20
C GLY A 45 -0.02 1.78 -6.65
N SER A 46 -0.08 0.60 -7.28
CA SER A 46 -0.75 -0.57 -6.71
C SER A 46 0.23 -1.73 -6.64
N ALA A 47 0.15 -2.51 -5.56
CA ALA A 47 1.00 -3.67 -5.33
C ALA A 47 0.25 -4.72 -4.50
N THR A 48 0.33 -5.99 -4.90
CA THR A 48 -0.29 -7.10 -4.16
C THR A 48 0.77 -8.09 -3.71
N ILE A 49 0.72 -8.46 -2.43
CA ILE A 49 1.66 -9.36 -1.77
C ILE A 49 0.86 -10.38 -0.95
N GLY A 50 0.70 -11.59 -1.50
CA GLY A 50 -0.17 -12.61 -0.88
C GLY A 50 -1.62 -12.12 -0.81
N ASP A 51 -2.18 -12.10 0.39
CA ASP A 51 -3.57 -11.64 0.65
C ASP A 51 -3.69 -10.14 0.90
N ILE A 52 -2.57 -9.40 0.86
CA ILE A 52 -2.53 -7.96 1.09
C ILE A 52 -2.42 -7.24 -0.25
N ALA A 53 -3.38 -6.35 -0.53
CA ALA A 53 -3.37 -5.47 -1.69
C ALA A 53 -3.20 -4.01 -1.25
N ILE A 54 -2.29 -3.30 -1.89
CA ILE A 54 -2.07 -1.86 -1.74
C ILE A 54 -2.63 -1.20 -3.00
N GLU A 55 -3.47 -0.20 -2.82
CA GLU A 55 -4.12 0.53 -3.89
C GLU A 55 -3.99 2.03 -3.66
N GLY A 56 -3.96 2.80 -4.75
CA GLY A 56 -4.04 4.24 -4.64
C GLY A 56 -2.84 4.85 -3.91
N ALA A 57 -1.66 4.22 -3.95
CA ALA A 57 -0.51 4.74 -3.23
C ALA A 57 0.02 5.99 -3.94
N TYR A 58 -0.01 7.13 -3.25
CA TYR A 58 0.56 8.37 -3.74
C TYR A 58 1.23 9.14 -2.60
N ALA A 59 2.32 9.81 -2.94
CA ALA A 59 2.99 10.72 -2.06
C ALA A 59 2.57 12.16 -2.37
N ARG A 60 2.33 12.95 -1.33
CA ARG A 60 2.09 14.38 -1.49
C ARG A 60 3.41 15.07 -1.80
N GLU A 61 3.39 15.93 -2.80
CA GLU A 61 4.51 16.81 -3.09
C GLU A 61 4.96 17.56 -1.84
N SER A 62 6.27 17.66 -1.70
CA SER A 62 6.87 18.43 -0.64
C SER A 62 8.12 19.14 -1.10
N VAL A 63 8.16 20.43 -0.75
CA VAL A 63 9.32 21.30 -0.98
C VAL A 63 10.37 21.17 0.12
N THR A 64 10.10 20.38 1.15
CA THR A 64 11.00 20.11 2.28
C THR A 64 11.51 18.68 2.24
N ASP A 65 12.40 18.34 3.16
CA ASP A 65 13.01 17.01 3.27
C ASP A 65 12.04 15.94 3.84
N VAL A 66 10.75 16.27 3.98
CA VAL A 66 9.70 15.38 4.51
C VAL A 66 8.53 15.30 3.56
N ALA A 67 7.96 14.12 3.33
CA ALA A 67 6.75 13.94 2.53
C ALA A 67 5.74 13.02 3.20
N ALA A 68 4.46 13.28 2.99
CA ALA A 68 3.37 12.43 3.46
C ALA A 68 2.92 11.49 2.35
N VAL A 69 2.77 10.20 2.66
CA VAL A 69 2.27 9.18 1.72
C VAL A 69 0.94 8.63 2.22
N TYR A 70 0.03 8.49 1.27
CA TYR A 70 -1.33 8.01 1.44
C TYR A 70 -1.52 6.79 0.55
N MET A 71 -2.27 5.81 1.04
CA MET A 71 -2.53 4.54 0.33
C MET A 71 -3.66 3.79 1.03
N THR A 72 -4.32 2.91 0.29
CA THR A 72 -5.30 1.98 0.85
C THR A 72 -4.67 0.59 0.93
N ILE A 73 -4.78 -0.06 2.09
CA ILE A 73 -4.32 -1.42 2.31
C ILE A 73 -5.56 -2.29 2.54
N LYS A 74 -5.79 -3.23 1.63
CA LYS A 74 -6.84 -4.25 1.73
C LYS A 74 -6.21 -5.58 2.14
N ASN A 75 -6.84 -6.26 3.08
CA ASN A 75 -6.44 -7.57 3.55
C ASN A 75 -7.58 -8.56 3.30
N SER A 76 -7.36 -9.51 2.40
CA SER A 76 -8.29 -10.61 2.12
C SER A 76 -7.94 -11.90 2.87
N GLY A 77 -6.99 -11.84 3.81
CA GLY A 77 -6.52 -12.98 4.60
C GLY A 77 -6.72 -12.78 6.10
N ALA A 78 -5.88 -13.46 6.89
CA ALA A 78 -5.87 -13.33 8.35
C ALA A 78 -5.44 -11.93 8.80
N ALA A 79 -5.83 -11.53 10.02
CA ALA A 79 -5.46 -10.25 10.60
C ALA A 79 -3.95 -10.01 10.55
N ASP A 80 -3.55 -8.80 10.17
CA ASP A 80 -2.15 -8.41 9.96
C ASP A 80 -1.86 -7.08 10.64
N THR A 81 -0.60 -6.68 10.68
CA THR A 81 -0.21 -5.36 11.21
C THR A 81 0.88 -4.76 10.34
N LEU A 82 0.62 -3.55 9.84
CA LEU A 82 1.63 -2.76 9.16
C LEU A 82 2.61 -2.22 10.21
N LEU A 83 3.76 -2.86 10.35
CA LEU A 83 4.77 -2.49 11.33
C LEU A 83 5.67 -1.34 10.86
N SER A 84 6.00 -1.34 9.58
CA SER A 84 6.89 -0.35 9.00
C SER A 84 6.62 -0.19 7.51
N VAL A 85 7.05 0.96 7.00
CA VAL A 85 7.10 1.27 5.58
C VAL A 85 8.53 1.68 5.27
N SER A 86 9.01 1.40 4.07
CA SER A 86 10.32 1.83 3.59
C SER A 86 10.14 2.45 2.21
N ALA A 87 10.85 3.54 1.95
CA ALA A 87 10.84 4.21 0.66
C ALA A 87 12.27 4.55 0.26
N ASP A 88 12.66 4.19 -0.97
CA ASP A 88 14.02 4.46 -1.48
C ASP A 88 14.34 5.95 -1.61
N VAL A 89 13.31 6.80 -1.66
CA VAL A 89 13.41 8.26 -1.81
C VAL A 89 13.75 8.98 -0.50
N GLY A 90 13.75 8.30 0.65
CA GLY A 90 13.98 8.90 1.95
C GLY A 90 14.85 8.06 2.86
N SER A 91 15.40 8.69 3.89
CA SER A 91 16.24 8.02 4.89
C SER A 91 15.44 7.18 5.88
N GLU A 92 14.23 7.64 6.22
CA GLU A 92 13.37 7.00 7.21
C GLU A 92 11.89 7.15 6.84
N ALA A 93 11.06 6.18 7.22
CA ALA A 93 9.61 6.28 7.10
C ALA A 93 8.94 5.92 8.43
N GLN A 94 8.06 6.81 8.88
CA GLN A 94 7.36 6.74 10.15
C GLN A 94 5.85 6.64 9.92
N LEU A 95 5.14 5.88 10.77
CA LEU A 95 3.69 5.78 10.74
C LEU A 95 3.08 6.81 11.70
N HIS A 96 2.19 7.66 11.19
CA HIS A 96 1.57 8.75 11.94
C HIS A 96 0.05 8.68 11.86
N GLU A 97 -0.63 9.05 12.93
CA GLU A 97 -2.08 9.19 13.01
C GLU A 97 -2.43 10.63 13.44
N VAL A 98 -3.52 11.17 12.89
CA VAL A 98 -4.10 12.42 13.40
C VAL A 98 -5.17 12.10 14.43
N VAL A 99 -4.93 12.46 15.70
CA VAL A 99 -5.90 12.35 16.78
C VAL A 99 -6.11 13.74 17.39
N ASP A 100 -7.36 14.20 17.46
CA ASP A 100 -7.72 15.54 17.99
C ASP A 100 -6.93 16.68 17.32
N SER A 101 -6.77 16.62 15.99
CA SER A 101 -5.96 17.56 15.19
C SER A 101 -4.46 17.57 15.51
N SER A 102 -3.98 16.63 16.31
CA SER A 102 -2.56 16.46 16.64
C SER A 102 -2.00 15.22 15.94
N MET A 103 -0.86 15.37 15.29
CA MET A 103 -0.12 14.24 14.71
C MET A 103 0.55 13.45 15.83
N ARG A 104 0.33 12.15 15.88
CA ARG A 104 0.99 11.22 16.80
C ARG A 104 1.67 10.11 16.03
N GLN A 105 2.95 9.90 16.33
CA GLN A 105 3.71 8.76 15.81
C GLN A 105 3.18 7.46 16.43
N MET A 106 2.98 6.46 15.58
CA MET A 106 2.56 5.11 15.97
C MET A 106 3.75 4.15 15.88
N GLU A 107 4.37 3.84 17.01
CA GLU A 107 5.45 2.84 17.06
C GLU A 107 4.92 1.40 17.04
N GLY A 108 3.66 1.19 17.39
CA GLY A 108 3.02 -0.14 17.43
C GLY A 108 2.54 -0.68 16.09
N GLY A 109 2.69 0.10 15.01
CA GLY A 109 2.14 -0.22 13.70
C GLY A 109 0.64 0.03 13.59
N ILE A 110 0.10 -0.22 12.39
CA ILE A 110 -1.32 -0.06 12.06
C ILE A 110 -1.96 -1.44 11.96
N PRO A 111 -2.91 -1.81 12.84
CA PRO A 111 -3.58 -3.09 12.76
C PRO A 111 -4.51 -3.12 11.53
N ILE A 112 -4.43 -4.20 10.76
CA ILE A 112 -5.26 -4.44 9.59
C ILE A 112 -6.15 -5.66 9.93
N PRO A 113 -7.47 -5.47 10.09
CA PRO A 113 -8.36 -6.58 10.44
C PRO A 113 -8.36 -7.66 9.35
N GLU A 114 -8.74 -8.89 9.71
CA GLU A 114 -8.97 -9.96 8.74
C GLU A 114 -10.10 -9.59 7.79
N ASN A 115 -9.96 -9.93 6.51
CA ASN A 115 -10.96 -9.60 5.47
C ASN A 115 -11.42 -8.11 5.48
N GLY A 116 -10.53 -7.21 5.88
CA GLY A 116 -10.84 -5.80 6.06
C GLY A 116 -9.87 -4.88 5.33
N GLU A 117 -10.00 -3.58 5.56
CA GLU A 117 -9.19 -2.57 4.90
C GLU A 117 -8.81 -1.44 5.85
N VAL A 118 -7.69 -0.80 5.55
CA VAL A 118 -7.20 0.38 6.23
C VAL A 118 -6.81 1.43 5.20
N THR A 119 -7.40 2.61 5.30
CA THR A 119 -7.14 3.73 4.41
C THR A 119 -6.25 4.76 5.10
N LEU A 120 -5.05 4.97 4.56
CA LEU A 120 -4.19 6.08 4.91
C LEU A 120 -4.58 7.28 4.05
N LYS A 121 -5.08 8.34 4.69
CA LYS A 121 -5.60 9.54 4.03
C LYS A 121 -5.29 10.80 4.83
N THR A 122 -5.38 11.95 4.16
CA THR A 122 -5.25 13.26 4.79
C THR A 122 -6.22 13.41 5.97
N GLY A 123 -5.70 13.79 7.14
CA GLY A 123 -6.49 13.95 8.36
C GLY A 123 -6.75 12.65 9.15
N GLY A 124 -6.15 11.53 8.74
CA GLY A 124 -6.17 10.27 9.50
C GLY A 124 -4.79 9.64 9.55
N LEU A 125 -4.70 8.36 9.19
CA LEU A 125 -3.44 7.64 9.10
C LEU A 125 -2.63 8.07 7.89
N HIS A 126 -1.33 8.23 8.04
CA HIS A 126 -0.41 8.56 6.94
C HIS A 126 1.00 8.10 7.26
N VAL A 127 1.80 7.88 6.21
CA VAL A 127 3.23 7.61 6.36
C VAL A 127 3.97 8.92 6.17
N MET A 128 4.86 9.25 7.10
CA MET A 128 5.78 10.38 6.96
C MET A 128 7.16 9.85 6.57
N ILE A 129 7.62 10.19 5.37
CA ILE A 129 8.98 9.91 4.92
C ILE A 129 9.84 11.11 5.30
N LEU A 130 10.99 10.87 5.93
CA LEU A 130 11.98 11.86 6.30
C LEU A 130 13.29 11.64 5.54
N GLY A 131 14.04 12.73 5.35
CA GLY A 131 15.36 12.70 4.72
C GLY A 131 15.28 12.50 3.22
N ILE A 132 14.34 13.20 2.56
CA ILE A 132 14.20 13.22 1.11
C ILE A 132 15.17 14.26 0.54
N GLU A 133 16.25 13.81 -0.09
CA GLU A 133 17.25 14.71 -0.65
C GLU A 133 16.70 15.46 -1.87
N GLY A 134 16.53 16.79 -1.74
CA GLY A 134 16.08 17.66 -2.83
C GLY A 134 14.56 17.81 -2.97
N GLY A 135 13.81 17.31 -1.98
CA GLY A 135 12.34 17.36 -1.93
C GLY A 135 11.67 16.36 -2.87
N LEU A 136 10.36 16.14 -2.66
CA LEU A 136 9.56 15.23 -3.47
C LEU A 136 8.68 16.04 -4.43
N LYS A 137 8.89 15.88 -5.74
CA LYS A 137 8.03 16.45 -6.79
C LYS A 137 7.12 15.35 -7.31
N ALA A 138 5.86 15.68 -7.59
CA ALA A 138 5.02 14.83 -8.42
C ALA A 138 5.46 15.07 -9.87
N ASP A 139 5.64 13.98 -10.60
CA ASP A 139 5.89 14.03 -12.05
C ASP A 139 4.66 14.54 -12.82
#